data_AF-A0A0M2USZ8-F1
#
_entry.id   AF-A0A0M2USZ8-F1
#
_cell.length_a   1.000
_cell.length_b   1.000
_cell.length_c   1.000
_cell.angle_alpha   90.00
_cell.angle_beta   90.00
_cell.angle_gamma   90.00
#
_symmetry.space_group_name_H-M   'P 1'
#
loop_
_entity.id
_entity.type
_entity.pdbx_description
1 polymer ?
#
loop_
_entity_poly.entity_id
_entity_poly.type
_entity_poly.pdbx_seq_one_letter_code
_entity_poly.pdbx_strand_id
1 'polypeptide(L)'
;MIESKKLRKEYSQNFNILELIKYFFPWWISQNGEKSALSDKRPWIVFTAIKYLDAILTKDMMVFEYGSGGSTLFFAERVKTVISVEHDKSWWKVVSDKVNVLGHGNSHLWLIEPTISDKSQYENIADIDSYKSEDKNYRGQSFEKYVKKIDEYPDEYFDLVMVDGRARPSCFKHAVSKVRLGGYFVLDNAEREYYFNIHENLNNTNWEKIDFYGPGPYCSYFWRTSIWLKVGN
;
A
#
# COMPACT_ATOMS: atom_id res chain seq x y z
N MET A 1 2.29 -26.68 4.18
CA MET A 1 2.61 -26.80 5.62
C MET A 1 3.01 -25.48 6.28
N ILE A 2 3.80 -24.61 5.63
CA ILE A 2 4.18 -23.29 6.17
C ILE A 2 3.02 -22.29 6.09
N GLU A 3 2.42 -22.11 4.92
CA GLU A 3 1.28 -21.19 4.74
C GLU A 3 0.06 -21.60 5.58
N SER A 4 -0.23 -22.89 5.71
CA SER A 4 -1.28 -23.40 6.60
C SER A 4 -1.03 -23.09 8.09
N LYS A 5 0.24 -23.00 8.52
CA LYS A 5 0.60 -22.62 9.89
C LYS A 5 0.51 -21.10 10.09
N LYS A 6 0.96 -20.30 9.12
CA LYS A 6 0.79 -18.82 9.14
C LYS A 6 -0.69 -18.44 9.17
N LEU A 7 -1.50 -19.07 8.34
CA LEU A 7 -2.94 -18.86 8.28
C LEU A 7 -3.62 -19.17 9.61
N ARG A 8 -3.27 -20.27 10.26
CA ARG A 8 -3.78 -20.57 11.62
C ARG A 8 -3.31 -19.57 12.69
N LYS A 9 -2.09 -19.04 12.56
CA LYS A 9 -1.51 -18.06 13.49
C LYS A 9 -2.19 -16.69 13.39
N GLU A 10 -2.42 -16.21 12.16
CA GLU A 10 -2.97 -14.87 11.92
C GLU A 10 -4.51 -14.84 12.01
N TYR A 11 -5.21 -15.98 11.83
CA TYR A 11 -6.67 -16.07 11.88
C TYR A 11 -7.22 -16.69 13.19
N SER A 12 -6.47 -16.68 14.30
CA SER A 12 -6.95 -17.27 15.54
C SER A 12 -8.06 -16.41 16.18
N GLN A 13 -9.30 -16.54 15.72
CA GLN A 13 -10.47 -16.94 16.53
C GLN A 13 -11.84 -16.88 15.82
N ASN A 14 -11.96 -16.44 14.55
CA ASN A 14 -13.25 -16.50 13.84
C ASN A 14 -13.07 -16.84 12.36
N PHE A 15 -12.90 -18.13 12.09
CA PHE A 15 -12.67 -18.63 10.73
C PHE A 15 -13.97 -19.05 10.05
N ASN A 16 -14.35 -18.39 8.95
CA ASN A 16 -15.42 -18.87 8.08
C ASN A 16 -14.83 -19.46 6.79
N ILE A 17 -14.84 -20.80 6.70
CA ILE A 17 -14.42 -21.57 5.51
C ILE A 17 -15.10 -21.09 4.23
N LEU A 18 -16.34 -20.58 4.32
CA LEU A 18 -17.10 -20.10 3.16
C LEU A 18 -16.51 -18.83 2.53
N GLU A 19 -15.90 -17.93 3.31
CA GLU A 19 -15.22 -16.73 2.77
C GLU A 19 -13.97 -17.13 1.96
N LEU A 20 -13.22 -18.15 2.38
CA LEU A 20 -12.06 -18.64 1.61
C LEU A 20 -12.45 -19.25 0.27
N ILE A 21 -13.53 -20.04 0.24
CA ILE A 21 -14.06 -20.62 -1.01
C ILE A 21 -14.52 -19.51 -1.96
N LYS A 22 -15.09 -18.42 -1.42
CA LYS A 22 -15.52 -17.26 -2.21
C LYS A 22 -14.36 -16.59 -2.97
N TYR A 23 -13.17 -16.50 -2.36
CA TYR A 23 -12.00 -15.91 -3.02
C TYR A 23 -11.13 -16.94 -3.77
N PHE A 24 -11.38 -18.24 -3.59
CA PHE A 24 -10.63 -19.29 -4.29
C PHE A 24 -10.74 -19.18 -5.82
N PHE A 25 -11.95 -19.02 -6.34
CA PHE A 25 -12.16 -18.89 -7.79
C PHE A 25 -11.57 -17.59 -8.37
N PRO A 26 -11.81 -16.39 -7.80
CA PRO A 26 -11.12 -15.17 -8.21
C PRO A 26 -9.60 -15.27 -8.14
N TRP A 27 -9.06 -15.87 -7.07
CA TRP A 27 -7.62 -16.11 -6.92
C TRP A 27 -7.09 -17.03 -8.02
N TRP A 28 -7.71 -18.18 -8.24
CA TRP A 28 -7.32 -19.15 -9.27
C TRP A 28 -7.38 -18.53 -10.68
N ILE A 29 -8.44 -17.78 -10.99
CA ILE A 29 -8.59 -17.07 -12.26
C ILE A 29 -7.52 -15.98 -12.43
N SER A 30 -7.12 -15.30 -11.34
CA SER A 30 -6.09 -14.26 -11.39
C SER A 30 -4.67 -14.78 -11.64
N GLN A 31 -4.44 -16.09 -11.52
CA GLN A 31 -3.15 -16.72 -11.87
C GLN A 31 -2.99 -16.94 -13.38
N ASN A 32 -4.01 -16.66 -14.19
CA ASN A 32 -3.92 -16.79 -15.64
C ASN A 32 -3.01 -15.68 -16.21
N GLY A 33 -1.98 -16.06 -16.97
CA GLY A 33 -0.85 -15.20 -17.34
C GLY A 33 -1.16 -13.96 -18.20
N GLU A 34 -2.41 -13.82 -18.64
CA GLU A 34 -2.91 -12.63 -19.37
C GLU A 34 -3.42 -11.51 -18.45
N LYS A 35 -3.58 -11.77 -17.14
CA LYS A 35 -4.12 -10.79 -16.18
C LYS A 35 -3.01 -10.09 -15.40
N SER A 36 -3.18 -8.78 -15.20
CA SER A 36 -2.28 -7.92 -14.42
C SER A 36 -3.08 -6.95 -13.55
N ALA A 37 -2.43 -6.39 -12.53
CA ALA A 37 -3.02 -5.36 -11.67
C ALA A 37 -3.58 -4.17 -12.49
N LEU A 38 -2.88 -3.78 -13.56
CA LEU A 38 -3.30 -2.70 -14.45
C LEU A 38 -4.46 -3.08 -15.36
N SER A 39 -4.48 -4.29 -15.92
CA SER A 39 -5.60 -4.73 -16.77
C SER A 39 -6.90 -4.87 -15.99
N ASP A 40 -6.81 -5.33 -14.75
CA ASP A 40 -7.95 -5.54 -13.87
C ASP A 40 -8.33 -4.30 -13.05
N LYS A 41 -7.55 -3.21 -13.18
CA LYS A 41 -7.69 -1.97 -12.39
C LYS A 41 -7.82 -2.25 -10.89
N ARG A 42 -6.91 -3.09 -10.38
CA ARG A 42 -7.02 -3.69 -9.06
C ARG A 42 -5.75 -3.46 -8.24
N PRO A 43 -5.86 -3.06 -6.95
CA PRO A 43 -4.71 -3.00 -6.06
C PRO A 43 -4.08 -4.38 -5.88
N TRP A 44 -2.75 -4.46 -5.78
CA TRP A 44 -2.05 -5.73 -5.53
C TRP A 44 -1.96 -6.04 -4.03
N ILE A 45 -3.11 -6.07 -3.37
CA ILE A 45 -3.25 -6.36 -1.94
C ILE A 45 -4.22 -7.53 -1.72
N VAL A 46 -4.40 -7.99 -0.49
CA VAL A 46 -5.29 -9.13 -0.23
C VAL A 46 -6.75 -8.83 -0.58
N PHE A 47 -7.49 -9.82 -1.09
CA PHE A 47 -8.85 -9.61 -1.61
C PHE A 47 -9.83 -9.03 -0.60
N THR A 48 -9.70 -9.42 0.66
CA THR A 48 -10.56 -8.92 1.75
C THR A 48 -10.29 -7.44 2.05
N ALA A 49 -9.04 -6.98 1.95
CA ALA A 49 -8.70 -5.57 2.05
C ALA A 49 -9.24 -4.77 0.85
N ILE A 50 -9.15 -5.31 -0.37
CA ILE A 50 -9.75 -4.68 -1.57
C ILE A 50 -11.26 -4.47 -1.37
N LYS A 51 -11.97 -5.51 -0.90
CA LYS A 51 -13.41 -5.43 -0.61
C LYS A 51 -13.73 -4.40 0.47
N TYR A 52 -12.89 -4.31 1.50
CA TYR A 52 -13.07 -3.30 2.55
C TYR A 52 -12.88 -1.88 2.00
N LEU A 53 -11.80 -1.64 1.24
CA LEU A 53 -11.56 -0.36 0.58
C LEU A 53 -12.72 0.03 -0.35
N ASP A 54 -13.19 -0.89 -1.18
CA ASP A 54 -14.33 -0.65 -2.10
C ASP A 54 -15.60 -0.21 -1.36
N ALA A 55 -15.81 -0.66 -0.12
CA ALA A 55 -16.97 -0.31 0.70
C ALA A 55 -16.86 1.06 1.39
N ILE A 56 -15.64 1.56 1.67
CA ILE A 56 -15.43 2.82 2.41
C ILE A 56 -15.13 4.01 1.51
N LEU A 57 -14.62 3.78 0.29
CA LEU A 57 -14.20 4.85 -0.61
C LEU A 57 -15.41 5.65 -1.12
N THR A 58 -15.30 6.98 -1.10
CA THR A 58 -16.34 7.89 -1.63
C THR A 58 -15.76 8.88 -2.62
N LYS A 59 -16.65 9.47 -3.45
CA LYS A 59 -16.30 10.42 -4.50
C LYS A 59 -15.72 11.75 -4.02
N ASP A 60 -15.77 11.99 -2.71
CA ASP A 60 -15.22 13.20 -2.09
C ASP A 60 -13.82 13.00 -1.53
N MET A 61 -13.33 11.76 -1.45
CA MET A 61 -12.06 11.43 -0.81
C MET A 61 -10.83 11.89 -1.60
N MET A 62 -9.81 12.32 -0.87
CA MET A 62 -8.46 12.61 -1.32
C MET A 62 -7.54 11.46 -0.91
N VAL A 63 -6.95 10.78 -1.89
CA VAL A 63 -6.07 9.62 -1.67
C VAL A 63 -4.64 9.96 -2.03
N PHE A 64 -3.70 9.55 -1.18
CA PHE A 64 -2.28 9.50 -1.51
C PHE A 64 -1.81 8.04 -1.53
N GLU A 65 -0.98 7.65 -2.50
CA GLU A 65 -0.32 6.35 -2.51
C GLU A 65 1.18 6.45 -2.82
N TYR A 66 1.96 5.69 -2.05
CA TYR A 66 3.34 5.35 -2.40
C TYR A 66 3.33 4.06 -3.19
N GLY A 67 3.77 4.12 -4.45
CA GLY A 67 3.72 3.02 -5.41
C GLY A 67 2.48 3.14 -6.28
N SER A 68 2.67 3.27 -7.59
CA SER A 68 1.59 3.38 -8.56
C SER A 68 1.31 2.04 -9.23
N GLY A 69 0.10 1.85 -9.76
CA GLY A 69 -0.24 0.62 -10.46
C GLY A 69 -1.74 0.44 -10.63
N GLY A 70 -2.21 -0.79 -10.43
CA GLY A 70 -3.63 -1.10 -10.47
C GLY A 70 -4.43 -0.41 -9.38
N SER A 71 -3.81 -0.11 -8.23
CA SER A 71 -4.40 0.70 -7.14
C SER A 71 -4.71 2.12 -7.61
N THR A 72 -3.83 2.74 -8.40
CA THR A 72 -4.04 4.06 -8.97
C THR A 72 -5.36 4.12 -9.75
N LEU A 73 -5.58 3.14 -10.63
CA LEU A 73 -6.80 3.04 -11.44
C LEU A 73 -8.03 2.71 -10.59
N PHE A 74 -7.87 1.82 -9.60
CA PHE A 74 -8.92 1.48 -8.65
C PHE A 74 -9.44 2.71 -7.89
N PHE A 75 -8.53 3.52 -7.35
CA PHE A 75 -8.88 4.75 -6.65
C PHE A 75 -9.44 5.79 -7.61
N ALA A 76 -8.86 5.95 -8.81
CA ALA A 76 -9.30 6.94 -9.80
C ALA A 76 -10.80 6.81 -10.14
N GLU A 77 -11.30 5.57 -10.17
CA GLU A 77 -12.71 5.28 -10.43
C GLU A 77 -13.64 5.58 -9.25
N ARG A 78 -13.12 5.84 -8.05
CA ARG A 78 -13.88 5.85 -6.79
C ARG A 78 -13.80 7.15 -6.02
N VAL A 79 -12.71 7.89 -6.13
CA VAL A 79 -12.43 9.05 -5.28
C VAL A 79 -12.35 10.37 -6.05
N LYS A 80 -12.28 11.47 -5.30
CA LYS A 80 -12.16 12.83 -5.86
C LYS A 80 -10.81 13.03 -6.52
N THR A 81 -9.73 12.66 -5.83
CA THR A 81 -8.36 12.87 -6.27
C THR A 81 -7.47 11.72 -5.81
N VAL A 82 -6.56 11.28 -6.67
CA VAL A 82 -5.50 10.33 -6.33
C VAL A 82 -4.16 10.98 -6.63
N ILE A 83 -3.27 11.00 -5.65
CA ILE A 83 -1.88 11.40 -5.82
C ILE A 83 -1.01 10.16 -5.62
N SER A 84 -0.30 9.75 -6.67
CA SER A 84 0.54 8.55 -6.65
C SER A 84 1.99 8.94 -6.87
N VAL A 85 2.90 8.35 -6.11
CA VAL A 85 4.34 8.54 -6.28
C VAL A 85 4.99 7.23 -6.68
N GLU A 86 5.70 7.26 -7.80
CA GLU A 86 6.36 6.11 -8.41
C GLU A 86 7.86 6.36 -8.55
N HIS A 87 8.65 5.33 -8.25
CA HIS A 87 10.10 5.37 -8.30
C HIS A 87 10.66 4.76 -9.57
N ASP A 88 9.99 3.76 -10.14
CA ASP A 88 10.45 3.11 -11.37
C ASP A 88 9.95 3.88 -12.58
N LYS A 89 10.88 4.45 -13.35
CA LYS A 89 10.56 5.26 -14.53
C LYS A 89 9.82 4.50 -15.63
N SER A 90 10.16 3.23 -15.85
CA SER A 90 9.54 2.43 -16.89
C SER A 90 8.10 2.09 -16.51
N TRP A 91 7.90 1.69 -15.26
CA TRP A 91 6.59 1.40 -14.71
C TRP A 91 5.72 2.65 -14.62
N TRP A 92 6.26 3.77 -14.12
CA TRP A 92 5.56 5.05 -14.09
C TRP A 92 5.03 5.41 -15.48
N LYS A 93 5.83 5.21 -16.53
CA LYS A 93 5.39 5.47 -17.90
C LYS A 93 4.19 4.60 -18.28
N VAL A 94 4.25 3.29 -17.99
CA VAL A 94 3.14 2.36 -18.27
C VAL A 94 1.87 2.76 -17.52
N VAL A 95 1.96 3.09 -16.22
CA VAL A 95 0.79 3.50 -15.42
C VAL A 95 0.24 4.84 -15.90
N SER A 96 1.12 5.82 -16.15
CA SER A 96 0.74 7.16 -16.63
C SER A 96 0.05 7.09 -17.99
N ASP A 97 0.59 6.34 -18.94
CA ASP A 97 -0.03 6.12 -20.24
C ASP A 97 -1.43 5.51 -20.09
N LYS A 98 -1.59 4.53 -19.17
CA LYS A 98 -2.89 3.89 -18.90
C LYS A 98 -3.90 4.85 -18.27
N VAL A 99 -3.49 5.66 -17.30
CA VAL A 99 -4.32 6.71 -16.66
C VAL A 99 -4.80 7.71 -17.71
N ASN A 100 -3.91 8.16 -18.59
CA ASN A 100 -4.22 9.12 -19.66
C ASN A 100 -5.22 8.54 -20.67
N VAL A 101 -4.99 7.31 -21.15
CA VAL A 101 -5.87 6.63 -22.12
C VAL A 101 -7.27 6.42 -21.55
N LEU A 102 -7.40 6.15 -20.25
CA LEU A 102 -8.69 5.96 -19.59
C LEU A 102 -9.40 7.26 -19.20
N GLY A 103 -8.76 8.42 -19.39
CA GLY A 103 -9.34 9.73 -19.05
C GLY A 103 -9.48 9.98 -17.55
N HIS A 104 -8.65 9.35 -16.72
CA HIS A 104 -8.65 9.55 -15.26
C HIS A 104 -7.94 10.86 -14.87
N GLY A 105 -8.54 12.00 -15.24
CA GLY A 105 -7.99 13.34 -14.99
C GLY A 105 -7.88 13.73 -13.50
N ASN A 106 -8.45 12.93 -12.60
CA ASN A 106 -8.33 13.06 -11.15
C ASN A 106 -7.10 12.34 -10.56
N SER A 107 -6.27 11.71 -11.38
CA SER A 107 -5.06 11.01 -10.95
C SER A 107 -3.79 11.80 -11.30
N HIS A 108 -3.03 12.16 -10.28
CA HIS A 108 -1.77 12.90 -10.38
C HIS A 108 -0.59 11.98 -10.04
N LEU A 109 0.19 11.60 -11.06
CA LEU A 109 1.28 10.62 -10.92
C LEU A 109 2.65 11.31 -10.99
N TRP A 110 3.45 11.18 -9.94
CA TRP A 110 4.79 11.76 -9.84
C TRP A 110 5.86 10.67 -9.99
N LEU A 111 6.79 10.87 -10.94
CA LEU A 111 8.01 10.08 -11.03
C LEU A 111 9.08 10.69 -10.13
N ILE A 112 9.53 9.95 -9.12
CA ILE A 112 10.63 10.34 -8.24
C ILE A 112 11.55 9.14 -8.06
N GLU A 113 12.56 9.08 -8.92
CA GLU A 113 13.59 8.04 -8.87
C GLU A 113 14.45 8.18 -7.60
N PRO A 114 14.93 7.07 -7.03
CA PRO A 114 15.86 7.11 -5.92
C PRO A 114 17.19 7.77 -6.33
N THR A 115 17.89 8.32 -5.35
CA THR A 115 19.18 9.01 -5.56
C THR A 115 20.33 8.20 -5.00
N ILE A 116 21.52 8.33 -5.59
CA ILE A 116 22.74 7.74 -5.04
C ILE A 116 22.97 8.32 -3.63
N SER A 117 23.34 7.47 -2.68
CA SER A 117 23.51 7.83 -1.28
C SER A 117 24.88 7.37 -0.80
N ASP A 118 25.68 8.32 -0.31
CA ASP A 118 26.99 8.04 0.29
C ASP A 118 26.89 7.46 1.70
N LYS A 119 25.67 7.36 2.25
CA LYS A 119 25.40 6.74 3.55
C LYS A 119 25.63 5.24 3.49
N SER A 120 26.06 4.67 4.62
CA SER A 120 26.40 3.25 4.77
C SER A 120 25.36 2.32 4.16
N GLN A 121 25.82 1.32 3.40
CA GLN A 121 24.97 0.23 2.88
C GLN A 121 24.39 -0.68 3.97
N TYR A 122 24.80 -0.50 5.22
CA TYR A 122 24.44 -1.33 6.37
C TYR A 122 23.41 -0.66 7.31
N GLU A 123 22.77 0.42 6.86
CA GLU A 123 21.70 1.05 7.64
C GLU A 123 20.49 0.11 7.78
N ASN A 124 19.91 0.10 8.98
CA ASN A 124 18.75 -0.71 9.31
C ASN A 124 17.55 -0.24 8.49
N ILE A 125 17.02 -1.08 7.58
CA ILE A 125 15.84 -0.74 6.78
C ILE A 125 14.56 -0.51 7.63
N ALA A 126 14.55 -0.98 8.88
CA ALA A 126 13.48 -0.71 9.84
C ALA A 126 13.53 0.71 10.42
N ASP A 127 14.68 1.38 10.29
CA ASP A 127 14.85 2.77 10.72
C ASP A 127 14.06 3.69 9.80
N ILE A 128 13.13 4.42 10.41
CA ILE A 128 12.24 5.37 9.73
C ILE A 128 13.02 6.55 9.11
N ASP A 129 14.26 6.79 9.54
CA ASP A 129 15.15 7.82 9.00
C ASP A 129 16.20 7.30 8.00
N SER A 130 16.13 6.02 7.64
CA SER A 130 17.06 5.42 6.66
C SER A 130 16.75 5.82 5.22
N TYR A 131 15.47 5.97 4.86
CA TYR A 131 14.99 6.13 3.48
C TYR A 131 15.47 5.02 2.53
N LYS A 132 15.75 3.82 3.06
CA LYS A 132 16.26 2.67 2.29
C LYS A 132 15.14 1.71 1.91
N SER A 133 15.37 0.96 0.83
CA SER A 133 14.52 -0.17 0.46
C SER A 133 15.19 -1.49 0.81
N GLU A 134 14.39 -2.51 1.14
CA GLU A 134 14.83 -3.91 1.19
C GLU A 134 15.24 -4.48 -0.17
N ASP A 135 14.80 -3.87 -1.26
CA ASP A 135 15.03 -4.35 -2.61
C ASP A 135 16.51 -4.15 -2.98
N LYS A 136 17.19 -5.28 -3.23
CA LYS A 136 18.65 -5.33 -3.43
C LYS A 136 19.10 -4.55 -4.67
N ASN A 137 18.21 -4.31 -5.63
CA ASN A 137 18.49 -3.51 -6.82
C ASN A 137 18.75 -2.03 -6.49
N TYR A 138 18.26 -1.56 -5.34
CA TYR A 138 18.41 -0.17 -4.88
C TYR A 138 19.46 -0.01 -3.76
N ARG A 139 20.37 -0.98 -3.61
CA ARG A 139 21.50 -0.87 -2.68
C ARG A 139 22.33 0.38 -2.99
N GLY A 140 22.73 1.11 -1.94
CA GLY A 140 23.47 2.36 -2.09
C GLY A 140 22.61 3.54 -2.57
N GLN A 141 21.29 3.39 -2.67
CA GLN A 141 20.39 4.47 -3.07
C GLN A 141 19.53 4.94 -1.88
N SER A 142 18.90 6.10 -2.02
CA SER A 142 18.00 6.72 -1.04
C SER A 142 16.70 7.13 -1.72
N PHE A 143 15.58 6.78 -1.07
CA PHE A 143 14.23 7.15 -1.45
C PHE A 143 13.77 8.44 -0.76
N GLU A 144 14.67 9.24 -0.18
CA GLU A 144 14.28 10.40 0.61
C GLU A 144 13.39 11.38 -0.15
N LYS A 145 13.72 11.71 -1.41
CA LYS A 145 12.87 12.58 -2.24
C LYS A 145 11.50 11.96 -2.54
N TYR A 146 11.48 10.64 -2.77
CA TYR A 146 10.26 9.87 -3.03
C TYR A 146 9.34 9.89 -1.81
N VAL A 147 9.89 9.62 -0.63
CA VAL A 147 9.19 9.65 0.66
C VAL A 147 8.67 11.05 0.97
N LYS A 148 9.53 12.07 0.87
CA LYS A 148 9.17 13.45 1.24
C LYS A 148 8.19 14.12 0.30
N LYS A 149 7.79 13.49 -0.81
CA LYS A 149 6.79 14.06 -1.72
C LYS A 149 5.46 14.35 -1.01
N ILE A 150 5.09 13.56 -0.01
CA ILE A 150 3.87 13.81 0.76
C ILE A 150 3.97 15.07 1.65
N ASP A 151 5.18 15.55 1.95
CA ASP A 151 5.39 16.71 2.82
C ASP A 151 4.96 18.03 2.18
N GLU A 152 4.76 18.04 0.86
CA GLU A 152 4.19 19.18 0.14
C GLU A 152 2.71 19.44 0.51
N TYR A 153 2.06 18.49 1.19
CA TYR A 153 0.68 18.59 1.65
C TYR A 153 0.64 18.88 3.16
N PRO A 154 -0.35 19.67 3.62
CA PRO A 154 -0.51 19.94 5.04
C PRO A 154 -0.86 18.66 5.82
N ASP A 155 -0.72 18.73 7.14
CA ASP A 155 -1.23 17.68 8.01
C ASP A 155 -2.76 17.56 7.89
N GLU A 156 -3.28 16.37 8.15
CA GLU A 156 -4.71 16.05 8.09
C GLU A 156 -5.37 16.38 6.74
N TYR A 157 -4.63 16.20 5.64
CA TYR A 157 -5.10 16.51 4.30
C TYR A 157 -5.78 15.33 3.58
N PHE A 158 -5.32 14.10 3.81
CA PHE A 158 -5.77 12.92 3.08
C PHE A 158 -6.80 12.11 3.85
N ASP A 159 -7.83 11.67 3.14
CA ASP A 159 -8.81 10.68 3.60
C ASP A 159 -8.19 9.29 3.68
N LEU A 160 -7.23 8.98 2.81
CA LEU A 160 -6.53 7.71 2.80
C LEU A 160 -5.08 7.89 2.33
N VAL A 161 -4.13 7.31 3.06
CA VAL A 161 -2.73 7.16 2.62
C VAL A 161 -2.38 5.69 2.53
N MET A 162 -2.00 5.22 1.34
CA MET A 162 -1.57 3.84 1.09
C MET A 162 -0.05 3.74 0.90
N VAL A 163 0.58 2.81 1.61
CA VAL A 163 2.00 2.52 1.52
C VAL A 163 2.20 1.12 0.94
N ASP A 164 2.39 1.05 -0.38
CA ASP A 164 2.67 -0.18 -1.13
C ASP A 164 3.92 -0.08 -2.02
N GLY A 165 4.73 0.96 -1.82
CA GLY A 165 5.92 1.26 -2.59
C GLY A 165 7.21 0.77 -1.95
N ARG A 166 8.21 1.65 -1.97
CA ARG A 166 9.56 1.45 -1.41
C ARG A 166 9.74 2.28 -0.14
N ALA A 167 10.78 1.96 0.64
CA ALA A 167 11.13 2.65 1.88
C ALA A 167 9.95 2.87 2.86
N ARG A 168 9.10 1.83 3.01
CA ARG A 168 7.82 1.92 3.73
C ARG A 168 7.93 2.45 5.18
N PRO A 169 8.98 2.15 5.97
CA PRO A 169 9.15 2.73 7.30
C PRO A 169 9.35 4.26 7.28
N SER A 170 10.09 4.77 6.29
CA SER A 170 10.22 6.21 6.09
C SER A 170 8.94 6.83 5.54
N CYS A 171 8.24 6.15 4.61
CA CYS A 171 6.91 6.59 4.18
C CYS A 171 5.95 6.75 5.36
N PHE A 172 5.93 5.79 6.29
CA PHE A 172 5.13 5.85 7.50
C PHE A 172 5.39 7.12 8.30
N LYS A 173 6.67 7.43 8.61
CA LYS A 173 7.05 8.64 9.35
C LYS A 173 6.41 9.91 8.77
N HIS A 174 6.44 10.05 7.46
CA HIS A 174 5.94 11.23 6.76
C HIS A 174 4.43 11.20 6.51
N ALA A 175 3.81 10.01 6.47
CA ALA A 175 2.41 9.84 6.13
C ALA A 175 1.43 10.02 7.29
N VAL A 176 1.81 9.62 8.51
CA VAL A 176 0.87 9.48 9.63
C VAL A 176 0.18 10.79 9.99
N SER A 177 0.91 11.91 10.01
CA SER A 177 0.32 13.23 10.30
C SER A 177 -0.59 13.73 9.17
N LYS A 178 -0.39 13.24 7.95
CA LYS A 178 -1.11 13.67 6.74
C LYS A 178 -2.49 13.05 6.62
N VAL A 179 -2.76 11.98 7.37
CA VAL A 179 -4.08 11.36 7.42
C VAL A 179 -4.99 12.19 8.33
N ARG A 180 -6.14 12.60 7.81
CA ARG A 180 -7.14 13.38 8.56
C ARG A 180 -7.83 12.54 9.64
N LEU A 181 -8.47 13.21 10.59
CA LEU A 181 -9.38 12.56 11.52
C LEU A 181 -10.51 11.83 10.76
N GLY A 182 -10.75 10.57 11.09
CA GLY A 182 -11.66 9.67 10.36
C GLY A 182 -11.10 9.16 9.02
N GLY A 183 -9.84 9.44 8.71
CA GLY A 183 -9.13 8.92 7.55
C GLY A 183 -8.39 7.62 7.83
N TYR A 184 -7.80 7.04 6.79
CA TYR A 184 -7.22 5.70 6.81
C TYR A 184 -5.74 5.69 6.45
N PHE A 185 -4.96 4.88 7.16
CA PHE A 185 -3.59 4.52 6.77
C PHE A 185 -3.58 3.05 6.36
N VAL A 186 -3.03 2.72 5.19
CA VAL A 186 -2.99 1.36 4.64
C VAL A 186 -1.54 0.95 4.44
N LEU A 187 -1.16 -0.21 4.98
CA LEU A 187 0.16 -0.82 4.77
C LEU A 187 -0.03 -2.23 4.17
N ASP A 188 0.55 -2.47 3.00
CA ASP A 188 0.62 -3.82 2.44
C ASP A 188 1.89 -4.57 2.89
N ASN A 189 1.91 -5.90 2.72
CA ASN A 189 2.91 -6.82 3.26
C ASN A 189 3.24 -6.55 4.73
N ALA A 190 2.22 -6.19 5.51
CA ALA A 190 2.38 -5.71 6.87
C ALA A 190 2.88 -6.81 7.83
N GLU A 191 2.98 -8.06 7.39
CA GLU A 191 3.58 -9.16 8.13
C GLU A 191 5.11 -9.15 8.23
N ARG A 192 5.80 -8.29 7.48
CA ARG A 192 7.27 -8.23 7.54
C ARG A 192 7.73 -7.75 8.91
N GLU A 193 8.67 -8.48 9.50
CA GLU A 193 9.11 -8.26 10.89
C GLU A 193 9.67 -6.84 11.12
N TYR A 194 10.35 -6.27 10.13
CA TYR A 194 10.93 -4.93 10.23
C TYR A 194 9.88 -3.80 10.20
N TYR A 195 8.59 -4.10 10.03
CA TYR A 195 7.48 -3.17 10.24
C TYR A 195 6.96 -3.13 11.68
N PHE A 196 7.55 -3.89 12.60
CA PHE A 196 7.14 -3.93 14.02
C PHE A 196 6.92 -2.54 14.62
N ASN A 197 7.86 -1.61 14.41
CA ASN A 197 7.74 -0.25 14.93
C ASN A 197 6.53 0.52 14.37
N ILE A 198 6.14 0.27 13.11
CA ILE A 198 4.95 0.90 12.52
C ILE A 198 3.69 0.44 13.27
N HIS A 199 3.56 -0.87 13.48
CA HIS A 199 2.44 -1.46 14.22
C HIS A 199 2.38 -0.91 15.65
N GLU A 200 3.49 -0.90 16.37
CA GLU A 200 3.54 -0.41 17.75
C GLU A 200 3.21 1.08 17.87
N ASN A 201 3.68 1.91 16.94
CA ASN A 201 3.39 3.35 16.98
C ASN A 201 1.89 3.63 16.79
N LEU A 202 1.20 2.93 15.89
CA LEU A 202 -0.22 3.17 15.66
C LEU A 202 -1.11 2.51 16.73
N ASN A 203 -0.80 1.28 17.16
CA ASN A 203 -1.63 0.55 18.11
C ASN A 203 -1.68 1.18 19.51
N ASN A 204 -0.65 1.95 19.89
CA ASN A 204 -0.58 2.62 21.18
C ASN A 204 -1.11 4.08 21.12
N THR A 205 -1.81 4.44 20.05
CA THR A 205 -2.33 5.79 19.84
C THR A 205 -3.80 5.74 19.41
N ASN A 206 -4.35 6.85 18.94
CA ASN A 206 -5.74 7.03 18.55
C ASN A 206 -6.07 6.41 17.18
N TRP A 207 -5.68 5.16 16.96
CA TRP A 207 -5.91 4.43 15.71
C TRP A 207 -6.55 3.07 15.96
N GLU A 208 -7.63 2.79 15.25
CA GLU A 208 -8.27 1.47 15.25
C GLU A 208 -7.73 0.63 14.10
N LYS A 209 -7.18 -0.54 14.42
CA LYS A 209 -6.54 -1.44 13.45
C LYS A 209 -7.49 -2.54 12.98
N ILE A 210 -7.44 -2.82 11.67
CA ILE A 210 -8.04 -4.00 11.05
C ILE A 210 -6.96 -4.73 10.24
N ASP A 211 -6.72 -5.99 10.56
CA ASP A 211 -5.81 -6.85 9.82
C ASP A 211 -6.56 -7.74 8.82
N PHE A 212 -6.13 -7.66 7.56
CA PHE A 212 -6.57 -8.55 6.51
C PHE A 212 -5.40 -9.46 6.14
N TYR A 213 -5.41 -10.70 6.61
CA TYR A 213 -4.53 -11.75 6.09
C TYR A 213 -5.27 -12.50 4.98
N GLY A 214 -4.58 -13.07 3.98
CA GLY A 214 -5.23 -13.93 2.99
C GLY A 214 -4.56 -13.95 1.63
N PRO A 215 -5.22 -14.53 0.62
CA PRO A 215 -4.78 -14.45 -0.77
C PRO A 215 -5.06 -13.05 -1.33
N GLY A 216 -4.15 -12.57 -2.17
CA GLY A 216 -4.43 -11.49 -3.11
C GLY A 216 -4.19 -11.95 -4.55
N PRO A 217 -4.42 -11.06 -5.53
CA PRO A 217 -4.32 -11.42 -6.94
C PRO A 217 -2.86 -11.65 -7.36
N TYR A 218 -2.65 -12.36 -8.47
CA TYR A 218 -1.36 -12.54 -9.18
C TYR A 218 -0.24 -13.28 -8.42
N CYS A 219 -0.46 -13.62 -7.14
CA CYS A 219 0.50 -14.35 -6.30
C CYS A 219 -0.11 -15.64 -5.75
N SER A 220 0.72 -16.68 -5.58
CA SER A 220 0.29 -17.96 -5.02
C SER A 220 0.48 -18.10 -3.50
N TYR A 221 1.07 -17.10 -2.86
CA TYR A 221 1.30 -17.04 -1.41
C TYR A 221 0.37 -16.05 -0.72
N PHE A 222 0.24 -16.16 0.61
CA PHE A 222 -0.66 -15.33 1.40
C PHE A 222 0.15 -14.29 2.18
N TRP A 223 -0.39 -13.08 2.31
CA TRP A 223 0.25 -11.98 3.02
C TRP A 223 -0.79 -11.18 3.80
N ARG A 224 -0.34 -10.12 4.49
CA ARG A 224 -1.19 -9.23 5.28
C ARG A 224 -1.21 -7.84 4.66
N THR A 225 -2.42 -7.29 4.57
CA THR A 225 -2.64 -5.85 4.43
C THR A 225 -3.28 -5.35 5.74
N SER A 226 -2.66 -4.37 6.37
CA SER A 226 -3.17 -3.75 7.59
C SER A 226 -3.76 -2.38 7.26
N ILE A 227 -4.94 -2.09 7.80
CA ILE A 227 -5.61 -0.79 7.66
C ILE A 227 -5.86 -0.23 9.05
N TRP A 228 -5.50 1.03 9.26
CA TRP A 228 -5.79 1.76 10.48
C TRP A 228 -6.73 2.92 10.18
N LEU A 229 -7.78 3.07 10.99
CA LEU A 229 -8.68 4.23 11.01
C LEU A 229 -8.21 5.20 12.10
N LYS A 230 -7.97 6.47 11.75
CA LYS A 230 -7.64 7.51 12.72
C LYS A 230 -8.90 7.90 13.48
N VAL A 231 -9.00 7.48 14.74
CA VAL A 231 -10.10 7.84 15.63
C VAL A 231 -9.72 9.07 16.45
N GLY A 232 -10.69 9.87 16.86
CA GLY A 232 -10.41 11.05 17.69
C GLY A 232 -9.88 10.63 19.06
N ASN A 233 -9.26 11.57 19.76
CA ASN A 233 -9.08 11.42 21.21
C ASN A 233 -10.42 11.61 21.93
#